data_AF-A0A8S7K4T4-F1
#
_entry.id   AF-A0A8S7K4T4-F1
#
_cell.length_a   1.000
_cell.length_b   1.000
_cell.length_c   1.000
_cell.angle_alpha   90.00
_cell.angle_beta   90.00
_cell.angle_gamma   90.00
#
_symmetry.space_group_name_H-M   'P 1'
#
loop_
_entity.id
_entity.type
_entity.pdbx_description
1 polymer ?
#
loop_
_entity_poly.entity_id
_entity_poly.type
_entity_poly.pdbx_seq_one_letter_code
_entity_poly.pdbx_strand_id
1 'polypeptide(L)' 'MPAYDIAWLQDNIDCESGIIFDNNEDKTDSAALLPCIEQAKEDVRTLRHLQLIHLSA' A
#
# COMPACT_ATOMS: atom_id res chain seq x y z
N MET A 1 14.74 15.42 -11.47
CA MET A 1 14.04 14.83 -10.31
C MET A 1 14.21 13.33 -10.42
N PRO A 2 14.78 12.62 -9.43
CA PRO A 2 15.20 11.24 -9.61
C PRO A 2 13.98 10.31 -9.58
N ALA A 3 14.02 9.25 -10.38
CA ALA A 3 12.97 8.24 -10.55
C ALA A 3 12.59 7.44 -9.27
N TYR A 4 13.09 7.83 -8.10
CA TYR A 4 12.72 7.22 -6.82
C TYR A 4 11.23 7.46 -6.53
N ASP A 5 10.69 8.60 -6.98
CA ASP A 5 9.32 8.98 -6.67
C ASP A 5 8.25 8.08 -7.29
N ILE A 6 8.55 7.53 -8.47
CA ILE A 6 7.61 6.66 -9.20
C ILE A 6 7.71 5.22 -8.69
N ALA A 7 8.91 4.78 -8.32
CA ALA A 7 9.13 3.42 -7.83
C ALA A 7 8.43 3.17 -6.48
N TRP A 8 8.49 4.12 -5.53
CA TRP A 8 7.80 3.96 -4.24
C TRP A 8 6.28 3.99 -4.36
N LEU A 9 5.74 4.79 -5.30
CA LEU A 9 4.31 4.82 -5.60
C LEU A 9 3.85 3.49 -6.20
N GLN A 10 4.62 2.96 -7.15
CA GLN A 10 4.32 1.70 -7.81
C GLN A 10 4.35 0.53 -6.82
N ASP A 11 5.33 0.49 -5.91
CA ASP A 11 5.39 -0.50 -4.83
C ASP A 11 4.16 -0.47 -3.91
N ASN A 12 3.64 0.73 -3.60
CA ASN A 12 2.41 0.90 -2.84
C ASN A 12 1.17 0.43 -3.63
N ILE A 13 1.13 0.65 -4.95
CA ILE A 13 0.02 0.24 -5.82
C ILE A 13 -0.01 -1.28 -6.02
N ASP A 14 1.15 -1.88 -6.28
CA ASP A 14 1.29 -3.31 -6.50
C ASP A 14 1.08 -4.11 -5.22
N CYS A 15 1.18 -3.44 -4.07
CA CYS A 15 1.03 -4.04 -2.76
C CYS A 15 1.96 -5.24 -2.60
N GLU A 16 3.16 -5.25 -3.19
CA GLU A 16 4.10 -6.38 -3.10
C GLU A 16 5.06 -6.22 -1.91
N SER A 17 5.67 -5.04 -1.75
CA SER A 17 6.59 -4.71 -0.65
C SER A 17 5.84 -4.15 0.58
N GLY A 18 6.52 -3.81 1.67
CA GLY A 18 5.92 -3.12 2.84
C GLY A 18 5.38 -1.73 2.46
N ILE A 19 4.39 -1.18 3.19
CA ILE A 19 3.88 0.17 2.90
C ILE A 19 5.02 1.16 3.13
N ILE A 20 5.38 1.90 2.08
CA ILE A 20 6.35 2.98 2.19
C ILE A 20 5.55 4.24 2.47
N PHE A 21 5.54 4.63 3.75
CA PHE A 21 4.80 5.77 4.25
C PHE A 21 5.77 6.92 4.52
N ASP A 22 5.73 7.96 3.68
CA ASP A 22 6.53 9.16 3.89
C ASP A 22 5.85 10.05 4.95
N ASN A 23 6.33 9.94 6.19
CA ASN A 23 5.84 10.72 7.34
C ASN A 23 6.78 11.89 7.68
N ASN A 24 7.41 12.53 6.69
CA ASN A 24 8.47 13.50 6.92
C ASN A 24 8.01 14.90 7.39
N GLU A 25 6.71 15.16 7.48
CA GLU A 25 6.23 16.48 7.90
C GLU A 25 5.87 16.45 9.40
N ASP A 26 6.74 17.08 10.20
CA ASP A 26 6.82 17.21 11.68
C ASP A 26 5.52 17.60 12.44
N LYS A 27 4.35 17.57 11.78
CA LYS A 27 3.08 18.08 12.31
C LYS A 27 1.87 17.22 11.99
N THR A 28 2.02 16.18 11.17
CA THR A 28 0.88 15.33 10.81
C THR A 28 0.97 14.05 11.61
N ASP A 29 -0.03 13.76 12.44
CA ASP A 29 -0.20 12.47 13.14
C ASP A 29 -0.59 11.35 12.16
N SER A 30 -0.07 11.44 10.94
CA SER A 30 -0.26 10.51 9.83
C SER A 30 0.29 9.13 10.18
N ALA A 31 1.27 9.05 11.09
CA ALA A 31 1.70 7.79 11.69
C ALA A 31 0.56 7.04 12.40
N ALA A 32 -0.43 7.73 12.98
CA ALA A 32 -1.61 7.08 13.56
C ALA A 32 -2.50 6.39 12.51
N LEU A 33 -2.35 6.73 11.22
CA LEU A 33 -3.06 6.10 10.12
C LEU A 33 -2.35 4.85 9.60
N LEU A 34 -1.07 4.65 9.94
CA LEU A 34 -0.28 3.52 9.46
C LEU A 34 -0.96 2.16 9.71
N PRO A 35 -1.51 1.87 10.91
CA PRO A 35 -2.22 0.61 11.14
C PRO A 35 -3.47 0.45 10.26
N CYS A 36 -4.19 1.55 10.00
CA CYS A 36 -5.36 1.53 9.12
C CYS A 36 -4.98 1.28 7.66
N ILE A 37 -3.84 1.81 7.20
CA ILE A 37 -3.34 1.63 5.83
C ILE A 37 -2.82 0.21 5.65
N GLU A 38 -2.12 -0.35 6.64
CA GLU A 38 -1.69 -1.76 6.66
C GLU A 38 -2.90 -2.71 6.54
N GLN A 39 -3.94 -2.47 7.33
CA GLN A 39 -5.16 -3.29 7.25
C GLN A 39 -5.85 -3.18 5.88
N ALA A 40 -6.03 -1.96 5.36
CA ALA A 40 -6.66 -1.75 4.07
C ALA A 40 -5.90 -2.45 2.93
N LYS A 41 -4.57 -2.50 3.00
CA LYS A 41 -3.74 -3.20 2.03
C LYS A 41 -3.92 -4.71 2.09
N GLU A 42 -3.96 -5.31 3.28
CA GLU A 42 -4.23 -6.74 3.43
C GLU A 42 -5.63 -7.12 2.93
N ASP A 43 -6.62 -6.24 3.15
CA ASP A 43 -7.97 -6.43 2.63
C ASP A 43 -7.97 -6.41 1.09
N VAL A 44 -7.27 -5.46 0.47
CA VAL A 44 -7.11 -5.40 -1.00
C VAL A 44 -6.39 -6.63 -1.55
N ARG A 45 -5.33 -7.11 -0.89
CA ARG A 45 -4.62 -8.34 -1.26
C ARG A 45 -5.57 -9.55 -1.21
N THR A 46 -6.34 -9.66 -0.14
CA THR A 46 -7.31 -10.73 0.07
C THR A 46 -8.41 -10.68 -1.00
N LEU A 47 -8.97 -9.51 -1.28
CA LEU A 47 -10.00 -9.33 -2.32
C LEU A 47 -9.45 -9.66 -3.71
N ARG A 48 -8.23 -9.24 -4.04
CA ARG A 48 -7.58 -9.59 -5.32
C ARG A 48 -7.40 -11.09 -5.44
N HIS A 49 -6.97 -11.76 -4.37
CA HIS A 49 -6.81 -13.22 -4.37
C HIS A 49 -8.15 -13.93 -4.57
N LEU A 50 -9.21 -13.49 -3.87
CA LEU A 50 -10.56 -14.03 -4.04
C LEU A 50 -11.10 -13.80 -5.46
N GLN A 51 -10.88 -12.61 -6.04
CA GLN A 51 -11.25 -12.32 -7.42
C GLN A 51 -10.53 -13.23 -8.42
N LEU A 52 -9.23 -13.45 -8.24
CA LEU A 52 -8.46 -14.37 -9.09
C LEU A 52 -9.00 -15.81 -9.01
N ILE A 53 -9.29 -16.30 -7.80
CA ILE A 53 -9.90 -17.62 -7.61
C ILE A 53 -11.25 -17.69 -8.34
N HIS A 54 -12.13 -16.71 -8.13
CA HIS A 54 -13.45 -16.69 -8.75
C HIS A 54 -13.41 -16.57 -10.28
N LEU A 55 -12.43 -15.87 -10.84
CA LEU A 55 -12.28 -15.74 -12.31
C LEU A 55 -11.58 -16.95 -12.95
N SER A 56 -10.94 -17.80 -12.14
CA SER A 56 -10.26 -19.02 -12.58
C SER A 56 -11.13 -20.30 -12.46
N ALA A 57 -12.35 -20.17 -11.95
CA ALA A 57 -13.36 -21.23 -11.85
C ALA A 57 -14.34 -21.17 -13.04
#